data_AF-A0A0K3A901-F1
#
_entry.id   AF-A0A0K3A901-F1
#
_cell.length_a   1.000
_cell.length_b   1.000
_cell.length_c   1.000
_cell.angle_alpha   90.00
_cell.angle_beta   90.00
_cell.angle_gamma   90.00
#
_symmetry.space_group_name_H-M   'P 1'
#
loop_
_entity.id
_entity.type
_entity.pdbx_description
1 polymer ?
#
loop_
_entity_poly.entity_id
_entity_poly.type
_entity_poly.pdbx_seq_one_letter_code
_entity_poly.pdbx_strand_id
1 'polypeptide(L)'
;MDWQATELNNAWRYAFMALIRDSPAHRDAQALAQGVAGWHRHMGILDAQLQRTGAYAAGADFTLADIVLGLSTQRWMATPMVRPPLPAVAAYYERLSARPGFLQHGRNGIP
;
A
#
# COMPACT_ATOMS: atom_id res chain seq x y z
N MET A 1 9.04 -11.28 3.45
CA MET A 1 7.58 -10.96 3.47
C MET A 1 7.15 -10.43 4.83
N ASP A 2 7.89 -10.74 5.89
CA ASP A 2 7.62 -10.40 7.29
C ASP A 2 7.26 -8.93 7.49
N TRP A 3 8.07 -8.00 6.97
CA TRP A 3 7.79 -6.56 7.09
C TRP A 3 6.41 -6.15 6.54
N GLN A 4 5.96 -6.74 5.43
CA GLN A 4 4.64 -6.46 4.89
C GLN A 4 3.55 -6.92 5.86
N ALA A 5 3.70 -8.10 6.44
CA ALA A 5 2.71 -8.72 7.31
C ALA A 5 2.68 -8.13 8.73
N THR A 6 3.84 -7.78 9.29
CA THR A 6 3.96 -7.33 10.70
C THR A 6 3.98 -5.82 10.84
N GLU A 7 4.54 -5.08 9.88
CA GLU A 7 4.67 -3.63 9.99
C GLU A 7 3.63 -2.92 9.13
N LEU A 8 3.73 -3.10 7.80
CA LEU A 8 2.91 -2.36 6.85
C LEU A 8 1.41 -2.68 7.00
N ASN A 9 1.06 -3.97 7.17
CA ASN A 9 -0.33 -4.37 7.37
C ASN A 9 -0.91 -3.74 8.63
N ASN A 10 -0.19 -3.81 9.75
CA ASN A 10 -0.64 -3.26 11.01
C ASN A 10 -0.83 -1.73 10.94
N ALA A 11 0.02 -1.04 10.18
CA ALA A 11 -0.04 0.41 10.04
C ALA A 11 -1.37 0.93 9.43
N TRP A 12 -2.02 0.16 8.55
CA TRP A 12 -3.26 0.61 7.91
C TRP A 12 -4.55 0.17 8.59
N ARG A 13 -4.50 -0.79 9.55
CA ARG A 13 -5.70 -1.50 10.03
C ARG A 13 -6.81 -0.56 10.46
N TYR A 14 -6.50 0.43 11.30
CA TYR A 14 -7.50 1.37 11.79
C TYR A 14 -8.07 2.22 10.65
N ALA A 15 -7.21 2.83 9.84
CA ALA A 15 -7.63 3.68 8.72
C ALA A 15 -8.47 2.92 7.70
N PHE A 16 -8.11 1.69 7.37
CA PHE A 16 -8.89 0.84 6.46
C PHE A 16 -10.26 0.46 7.05
N MET A 17 -10.31 0.08 8.33
CA MET A 17 -11.57 -0.24 8.98
C MET A 17 -12.51 0.98 9.07
N ALA A 18 -11.96 2.18 9.29
CA ALA A 18 -12.72 3.42 9.33
C ALA A 18 -13.20 3.86 7.94
N LEU A 19 -12.28 3.95 6.96
CA LEU A 19 -12.55 4.62 5.67
C LEU A 19 -13.14 3.71 4.59
N ILE A 20 -12.89 2.40 4.67
CA ILE A 20 -13.34 1.43 3.67
C ILE A 20 -14.44 0.53 4.22
N ARG A 21 -14.34 0.12 5.50
CA ARG A 21 -15.35 -0.77 6.12
C ARG A 21 -16.42 -0.03 6.91
N ASP A 22 -16.31 1.30 7.05
CA ASP A 22 -17.24 2.15 7.82
C ASP A 22 -17.58 1.54 9.20
N SER A 23 -16.55 1.04 9.89
CA SER A 23 -16.75 0.29 11.12
C SER A 23 -17.22 1.21 12.25
N PRO A 24 -18.32 0.88 12.97
CA PRO A 24 -18.80 1.68 14.09
C PRO A 24 -17.81 1.73 15.27
N ALA A 25 -16.90 0.76 15.36
CA ALA A 25 -15.82 0.71 16.34
C ALA A 25 -14.62 1.61 15.99
N HIS A 26 -14.57 2.21 14.79
CA HIS A 26 -13.42 2.96 14.28
C HIS A 26 -13.81 4.40 13.92
N ARG A 27 -14.47 5.10 14.86
CA ARG A 27 -14.97 6.48 14.68
C ARG A 27 -14.12 7.56 15.36
N ASP A 28 -13.09 7.18 16.11
CA ASP A 28 -12.16 8.14 16.70
C ASP A 28 -11.31 8.80 15.60
N ALA A 29 -11.46 10.12 15.48
CA ALA A 29 -10.79 10.95 14.49
C ALA A 29 -9.28 11.06 14.73
N GLN A 30 -8.82 11.06 15.98
CA GLN A 30 -7.40 11.10 16.32
C GLN A 30 -6.74 9.76 15.97
N ALA A 31 -7.38 8.65 16.29
CA ALA A 31 -6.90 7.32 15.91
C ALA A 31 -6.88 7.13 14.39
N LEU A 32 -7.87 7.67 13.66
CA LEU A 32 -7.87 7.70 12.20
C LEU A 32 -6.67 8.48 11.65
N ALA A 33 -6.46 9.71 12.13
CA ALA A 33 -5.35 10.55 11.69
C ALA A 33 -4.00 9.88 11.94
N GLN A 34 -3.82 9.24 13.11
CA GLN A 34 -2.62 8.48 13.44
C GLN A 34 -2.44 7.25 12.54
N GLY A 35 -3.51 6.50 12.26
CA GLY A 35 -3.48 5.37 11.35
C GLY A 35 -3.07 5.77 9.93
N VAL A 36 -3.64 6.86 9.40
CA VAL A 36 -3.29 7.40 8.09
C VAL A 36 -1.82 7.85 8.05
N ALA A 37 -1.36 8.59 9.07
CA ALA A 37 0.04 9.03 9.16
C ALA A 37 1.01 7.83 9.26
N GLY A 38 0.65 6.83 10.07
CA GLY A 38 1.42 5.59 10.21
C GLY A 38 1.53 4.82 8.90
N TRP A 39 0.43 4.72 8.15
CA TRP A 39 0.42 4.09 6.83
C TRP A 39 1.29 4.86 5.84
N HIS A 40 1.17 6.20 5.77
CA HIS A 40 2.01 7.04 4.92
C HIS A 40 3.50 6.86 5.21
N ARG A 41 3.88 6.79 6.49
CA ARG A 41 5.28 6.54 6.89
C ARG A 41 5.81 5.23 6.29
N HIS A 42 5.04 4.15 6.35
CA HIS A 42 5.48 2.85 5.80
C HIS A 42 5.48 2.83 4.28
N MET A 43 4.52 3.50 3.62
CA MET A 43 4.55 3.66 2.17
C MET A 43 5.75 4.50 1.72
N GLY A 44 6.20 5.48 2.52
CA GLY A 44 7.44 6.21 2.28
C GLY A 44 8.69 5.33 2.38
N ILE A 45 8.72 4.34 3.29
CA ILE A 45 9.81 3.34 3.34
C ILE A 45 9.83 2.50 2.07
N LEU A 46 8.66 2.05 1.61
CA LEU A 46 8.54 1.31 0.35
C LEU A 46 8.98 2.17 -0.83
N ASP A 47 8.58 3.44 -0.90
CA ASP A 47 9.00 4.38 -1.93
C ASP A 47 10.53 4.51 -1.99
N ALA A 48 11.18 4.74 -0.85
CA ALA A 48 12.64 4.81 -0.79
C ALA A 48 13.32 3.50 -1.23
N GLN A 49 12.74 2.33 -0.92
CA GLN A 49 13.26 1.04 -1.41
C GLN A 49 13.11 0.90 -2.93
N LEU A 50 11.97 1.33 -3.48
CA LEU A 50 11.72 1.30 -4.92
C LEU A 50 12.61 2.28 -5.68
N GLN A 51 12.92 3.44 -5.09
CA GLN A 51 13.92 4.36 -5.62
C GLN A 51 15.31 3.71 -5.71
N ARG A 52 15.73 3.01 -4.64
CA ARG A 52 17.04 2.34 -4.59
C ARG A 52 17.19 1.20 -5.60
N THR A 53 16.13 0.42 -5.80
CA THR A 53 16.14 -0.72 -6.73
C THR A 53 15.86 -0.31 -8.17
N GLY A 54 15.18 0.82 -8.39
CA GLY A 54 14.74 1.30 -9.71
C GLY A 54 13.64 0.46 -10.36
N ALA A 55 13.24 -0.65 -9.73
CA ALA A 55 12.36 -1.65 -10.33
C ALA A 55 11.37 -2.24 -9.29
N TYR A 56 11.64 -3.43 -8.78
CA TYR A 56 10.79 -4.16 -7.86
C TYR A 56 11.36 -4.14 -6.44
N ALA A 57 10.56 -4.55 -5.46
CA ALA A 57 10.94 -4.37 -4.05
C ALA A 57 12.26 -5.06 -3.67
N ALA A 58 12.61 -6.17 -4.33
CA ALA A 58 13.83 -6.93 -4.08
C ALA A 58 14.96 -6.70 -5.11
N GLY A 59 14.75 -5.88 -6.15
CA GLY A 59 15.74 -5.64 -7.20
C GLY A 59 15.14 -5.49 -8.59
N ALA A 60 15.91 -5.85 -9.62
CA ALA A 60 15.54 -5.68 -11.03
C ALA A 60 14.38 -6.58 -11.48
N ASP A 61 14.23 -7.76 -10.87
CA ASP A 61 13.27 -8.79 -11.27
C ASP A 61 12.07 -8.84 -10.32
N PHE A 62 10.91 -9.21 -10.88
CA PHE A 62 9.69 -9.43 -10.11
C PHE A 62 9.85 -10.68 -9.24
N THR A 63 9.48 -10.57 -7.97
CA THR A 63 9.59 -11.66 -7.00
C THR A 63 8.28 -11.91 -6.27
N LEU A 64 8.25 -12.95 -5.44
CA LEU A 64 7.11 -13.22 -4.54
C LEU A 64 6.80 -12.04 -3.61
N ALA A 65 7.80 -11.24 -3.21
CA ALA A 65 7.60 -10.07 -2.37
C ALA A 65 6.67 -9.03 -3.04
N ASP A 66 6.74 -8.91 -4.36
CA ASP A 66 5.97 -7.94 -5.13
C ASP A 66 4.49 -8.29 -5.22
N ILE A 67 4.11 -9.55 -4.99
CA ILE A 67 2.69 -9.94 -4.91
C ILE A 67 2.06 -9.27 -3.68
N VAL A 68 2.65 -9.49 -2.50
CA VAL A 68 2.08 -8.96 -1.24
C VAL A 68 2.23 -7.45 -1.14
N LEU A 69 3.32 -6.88 -1.65
CA LEU A 69 3.53 -5.44 -1.69
C LEU A 69 2.65 -4.76 -2.75
N GLY A 70 2.45 -5.38 -3.91
CA GLY A 70 1.52 -4.89 -4.92
C GLY A 70 0.09 -4.78 -4.40
N LEU A 71 -0.42 -5.81 -3.73
CA LEU A 71 -1.76 -5.79 -3.10
C LEU A 71 -1.86 -4.73 -1.98
N SER A 72 -0.78 -4.56 -1.22
CA SER A 72 -0.66 -3.52 -0.19
C SER A 72 -0.74 -2.12 -0.80
N THR A 73 -0.02 -1.88 -1.90
CA THR A 73 -0.05 -0.62 -2.65
C THR A 73 -1.41 -0.37 -3.27
N GLN A 74 -2.06 -1.38 -3.85
CA GLN A 74 -3.43 -1.27 -4.35
C GLN A 74 -4.38 -0.76 -3.27
N ARG A 75 -4.34 -1.37 -2.08
CA ARG A 75 -5.20 -0.97 -0.96
C ARG A 75 -4.98 0.48 -0.55
N TRP A 76 -3.71 0.91 -0.53
CA TRP A 76 -3.34 2.29 -0.23
C TRP A 76 -3.86 3.28 -1.28
N MET A 77 -3.74 2.92 -2.56
CA MET A 77 -4.24 3.73 -3.69
C MET A 77 -5.78 3.83 -3.71
N ALA A 78 -6.48 2.75 -3.34
CA ALA A 78 -7.94 2.68 -3.37
C ALA A 78 -8.62 3.31 -2.13
N THR A 79 -7.88 3.54 -1.04
CA THR A 79 -8.45 4.13 0.19
C THR A 79 -8.74 5.63 0.01
N PRO A 80 -9.93 6.15 0.41
CA PRO A 80 -10.27 7.56 0.22
C PRO A 80 -9.59 8.45 1.27
N MET A 81 -8.32 8.80 1.00
CA MET A 81 -7.53 9.69 1.85
C MET A 81 -6.57 10.54 1.02
N VAL A 82 -6.20 11.70 1.56
CA VAL A 82 -5.16 12.57 0.95
C VAL A 82 -3.81 11.88 1.11
N ARG A 83 -3.12 11.63 0.00
CA ARG A 83 -1.84 10.90 -0.04
C ARG A 83 -0.67 11.85 -0.31
N PRO A 84 0.49 11.66 0.34
CA PRO A 84 1.71 12.34 -0.06
C PRO A 84 2.18 11.86 -1.44
N PRO A 85 2.92 12.68 -2.19
CA PRO A 85 3.54 12.24 -3.43
C PRO A 85 4.63 11.20 -3.15
N LEU A 86 4.44 9.99 -3.68
CA LEU A 86 5.39 8.87 -3.61
C LEU A 86 5.65 8.36 -5.04
N PRO A 87 6.57 9.01 -5.78
CA PRO A 87 6.70 8.81 -7.22
C PRO A 87 7.22 7.41 -7.59
N ALA A 88 8.05 6.78 -6.76
CA ALA A 88 8.53 5.43 -7.04
C ALA A 88 7.45 4.38 -6.76
N VAL A 89 6.61 4.57 -5.74
CA VAL A 89 5.40 3.77 -5.53
C VAL A 89 4.44 3.91 -6.70
N ALA A 90 4.22 5.12 -7.21
CA ALA A 90 3.36 5.35 -8.37
C ALA A 90 3.90 4.62 -9.63
N ALA A 91 5.19 4.78 -9.93
CA ALA A 91 5.83 4.09 -11.06
C ALA A 91 5.81 2.56 -10.90
N TYR A 92 6.02 2.06 -9.69
CA TYR A 92 5.92 0.64 -9.36
C TYR A 92 4.51 0.10 -9.58
N TYR A 93 3.49 0.84 -9.16
CA TYR A 93 2.09 0.46 -9.33
C TYR A 93 1.68 0.38 -10.81
N GLU A 94 2.16 1.32 -11.64
CA GLU A 94 1.97 1.26 -13.09
C GLU A 94 2.74 0.09 -13.72
N ARG A 95 3.99 -0.17 -13.28
CA ARG A 95 4.76 -1.34 -13.73
C ARG A 95 4.05 -2.65 -13.40
N LEU A 96 3.47 -2.78 -12.21
CA LEU A 96 2.68 -3.95 -11.83
C LEU A 96 1.42 -4.08 -12.69
N SER A 97 0.84 -2.96 -13.13
CA SER A 97 -0.37 -2.92 -13.98
C SER A 97 -0.13 -3.48 -15.39
N ALA A 98 1.12 -3.65 -15.83
CA ALA A 98 1.44 -4.40 -17.05
C ALA A 98 1.21 -5.93 -16.90
N ARG A 99 0.96 -6.43 -15.69
CA ARG A 99 0.76 -7.86 -15.41
C ARG A 99 -0.73 -8.19 -15.35
N PRO A 100 -1.25 -9.07 -16.22
CA PRO A 100 -2.68 -9.41 -16.22
C PRO A 100 -3.21 -9.89 -14.87
N GLY A 101 -2.43 -10.71 -14.14
CA GLY A 101 -2.82 -11.18 -12.81
C GLY A 101 -2.96 -10.06 -11.78
N PHE A 102 -2.16 -9.00 -11.87
CA PHE A 102 -2.30 -7.84 -10.98
C PHE A 102 -3.54 -7.01 -11.33
N LEU A 103 -3.85 -6.82 -12.61
CA LEU A 103 -5.10 -6.17 -13.02
C LEU A 103 -6.33 -6.97 -12.56
N GLN A 104 -6.29 -8.29 -12.69
CA GLN A 104 -7.40 -9.17 -12.34
C GLN A 104 -7.64 -9.27 -10.82
N HIS A 105 -6.58 -9.35 -10.02
CA HIS A 105 -6.69 -9.66 -8.59
C HIS A 105 -6.30 -8.52 -7.64
N GLY A 106 -5.53 -7.55 -8.12
CA GLY A 106 -5.11 -6.37 -7.38
C GLY A 106 -5.88 -5.13 -7.82
N ARG A 107 -5.49 -4.53 -8.94
CA ARG A 107 -6.10 -3.31 -9.52
C ARG A 107 -7.41 -3.61 -10.25
N ASN A 108 -8.35 -4.23 -9.56
CA ASN A 108 -9.66 -4.65 -10.09
C ASN A 108 -10.83 -3.77 -9.60
N GLY A 109 -10.53 -2.62 -9.00
CA GLY A 109 -11.54 -1.70 -8.46
C GLY A 109 -11.99 -2.01 -7.04
N ILE A 110 -11.45 -3.06 -6.40
CA ILE A 110 -11.78 -3.43 -5.02
C ILE A 110 -10.61 -3.04 -4.08
N PRO A 111 -10.87 -2.38 -2.93
CA PRO A 111 -9.88 -2.11 -1.87
C PRO A 111 -9.57 -3.31 -0.93
#